data_AF-A0A9P7K5G2-F1
#
_entry.id   AF-A0A9P7K5G2-F1
#
_cell.length_a   1.000
_cell.length_b   1.000
_cell.length_c   1.000
_cell.angle_alpha   90.00
_cell.angle_beta   90.00
_cell.angle_gamma   90.00
#
_symmetry.space_group_name_H-M   'P 1'
#
loop_
_entity.id
_entity.type
_entity.pdbx_description
1 polymer ?
#
loop_
_entity_poly.entity_id
_entity_poly.type
_entity_poly.pdbx_seq_one_letter_code
_entity_poly.pdbx_strand_id
1 'polypeptide(L)'
;MYKYRSGYSYKDKNQEHILALKMKHEHFRELLSFASVTTNGHLTEEEKAKPVRVQWDPERSPALDALPYRSIQIGISAAISPTWIEQWIVSIEDVTATARALKAAIDDDSEWTLGDLVLRGLVPLELEYEITEELKTILKMI
;
A
#
# COMPACT_ATOMS: atom_id res chain seq x y z
N MET A 1 6.65 -3.37 0.16
CA MET A 1 6.03 -3.83 -1.10
C MET A 1 4.97 -4.92 -0.88
N TYR A 2 3.69 -4.59 -0.93
CA TYR A 2 2.57 -5.53 -0.65
C TYR A 2 2.53 -6.81 -1.52
N LYS A 3 3.23 -6.83 -2.66
CA LYS A 3 3.27 -7.96 -3.62
C LYS A 3 3.74 -9.28 -2.99
N TYR A 4 4.60 -9.27 -1.97
CA TYR A 4 5.01 -10.51 -1.30
C TYR A 4 3.84 -11.15 -0.53
N ARG A 5 2.91 -10.36 0.03
CA ARG A 5 1.76 -10.87 0.80
C ARG A 5 0.74 -11.61 -0.06
N SER A 6 0.60 -11.20 -1.32
CA SER A 6 -0.20 -11.88 -2.34
C SER A 6 0.58 -12.97 -3.10
N GLY A 7 1.82 -13.27 -2.68
CA GLY A 7 2.68 -14.24 -3.35
C GLY A 7 2.95 -13.89 -4.81
N TYR A 8 3.02 -12.59 -5.15
CA TYR A 8 3.22 -12.11 -6.52
C TYR A 8 2.18 -12.62 -7.52
N SER A 9 0.93 -12.79 -7.05
CA SER A 9 -0.22 -13.36 -7.77
C SER A 9 -0.24 -14.90 -7.86
N TYR A 10 0.70 -15.61 -7.24
CA TYR A 10 0.74 -17.09 -7.27
C TYR A 10 0.08 -17.76 -6.07
N LYS A 11 -0.44 -16.98 -5.10
CA LYS A 11 -0.89 -17.51 -3.81
C LYS A 11 -2.17 -18.34 -3.88
N ASP A 12 -3.22 -17.82 -4.52
CA ASP A 12 -4.50 -18.50 -4.66
C ASP A 12 -5.29 -18.00 -5.88
N LYS A 13 -6.28 -18.79 -6.33
CA LYS A 13 -7.10 -18.47 -7.51
C LYS A 13 -7.96 -17.21 -7.38
N ASN A 14 -8.18 -16.74 -6.15
CA ASN A 14 -8.95 -15.53 -5.87
C ASN A 14 -8.04 -14.30 -5.71
N GLN A 15 -6.71 -14.47 -5.82
CA GLN A 15 -5.67 -13.43 -5.72
C GLN A 15 -4.72 -13.48 -6.92
N GLU A 16 -5.26 -13.74 -8.11
CA GLU A 16 -4.49 -13.91 -9.35
C GLU A 16 -4.07 -12.58 -10.01
N HIS A 17 -4.67 -11.46 -9.60
CA HIS A 17 -4.40 -10.14 -10.16
C HIS A 17 -3.81 -9.17 -9.15
N ILE A 18 -2.86 -8.36 -9.62
CA ILE A 18 -2.30 -7.22 -8.87
C ILE A 18 -2.60 -5.96 -9.67
N LEU A 19 -3.36 -5.06 -9.07
CA LEU A 19 -3.79 -3.82 -9.70
C LEU A 19 -3.05 -2.63 -9.10
N ALA A 20 -2.52 -1.76 -9.96
CA ALA A 20 -2.04 -0.44 -9.59
C ALA A 20 -3.19 0.56 -9.72
N LEU A 21 -3.50 1.25 -8.63
CA LEU A 21 -4.54 2.28 -8.58
C LEU A 21 -3.88 3.65 -8.56
N LYS A 22 -4.30 4.53 -9.46
CA LYS A 22 -3.87 5.93 -9.48
C LYS A 22 -4.95 6.80 -8.85
N MET A 23 -4.52 7.65 -7.93
CA MET A 23 -5.39 8.61 -7.22
C MET A 23 -4.67 9.95 -7.11
N LYS A 24 -5.43 11.04 -7.05
CA LYS A 24 -4.87 12.35 -6.76
C LYS A 24 -4.48 12.47 -5.28
N HIS A 25 -3.41 13.22 -5.00
CA HIS A 25 -2.98 13.48 -3.63
C HIS A 25 -4.05 14.14 -2.75
N GLU A 26 -4.90 15.00 -3.31
CA GLU A 26 -6.04 15.59 -2.59
C GLU A 26 -6.99 14.55 -2.04
N HIS A 27 -7.43 13.59 -2.87
CA HIS A 27 -8.35 12.54 -2.48
C HIS A 27 -7.68 11.52 -1.55
N PHE A 28 -6.37 11.31 -1.70
CA PHE A 28 -5.62 10.47 -0.77
C PHE A 28 -5.55 11.09 0.62
N ARG A 29 -5.32 12.40 0.74
CA ARG A 29 -5.38 13.11 2.04
C ARG A 29 -6.77 13.07 2.64
N GLU A 30 -7.79 13.25 1.81
CA GLU A 30 -9.19 13.16 2.25
C GLU A 30 -9.52 11.75 2.76
N LEU A 31 -9.09 10.69 2.06
CA LEU A 31 -9.23 9.31 2.53
C LEU A 31 -8.56 9.12 3.91
N LEU A 32 -7.34 9.64 4.07
CA LEU A 32 -6.59 9.52 5.33
C LEU A 32 -7.20 10.33 6.48
N SER A 33 -7.91 11.42 6.21
CA SER A 33 -8.57 12.20 7.27
C SER A 33 -9.67 11.39 7.98
N PHE A 34 -10.26 10.43 7.28
CA PHE A 34 -11.25 9.50 7.81
C PHE A 34 -10.64 8.31 8.57
N ALA A 35 -9.32 8.23 8.72
CA ALA A 35 -8.66 7.06 9.28
C ALA A 35 -8.77 6.96 10.82
N SER A 36 -8.91 5.73 11.30
CA SER A 36 -8.49 5.31 12.63
C SER A 36 -7.35 4.31 12.55
N VAL A 37 -6.28 4.56 13.31
CA VAL A 37 -5.13 3.66 13.39
C VAL A 37 -5.39 2.60 14.45
N THR A 38 -5.47 1.34 14.01
CA THR A 38 -5.56 0.18 14.91
C THR A 38 -4.18 -0.12 15.49
N THR A 39 -3.98 0.21 16.76
CA THR A 39 -2.80 -0.20 17.53
C THR A 39 -3.24 -1.28 18.52
N ASN A 40 -2.64 -2.47 18.44
CA ASN A 40 -2.86 -3.58 19.41
C ASN A 40 -4.32 -4.09 19.52
N GLY A 41 -5.12 -3.95 18.47
CA GLY A 41 -6.46 -4.56 18.38
C GLY A 41 -7.58 -3.88 19.19
N HIS A 42 -7.27 -2.82 19.95
CA HIS A 42 -8.28 -2.04 20.67
C HIS A 42 -8.58 -0.74 19.94
N LEU A 43 -9.84 -0.54 19.56
CA LEU A 43 -10.38 0.71 19.04
C LEU A 43 -11.44 1.22 20.02
N THR A 44 -11.46 2.52 20.25
CA THR A 44 -12.58 3.22 20.89
C THR A 44 -13.83 3.15 20.00
N GLU A 45 -15.03 3.36 20.57
CA GLU A 45 -16.26 3.40 19.77
C GLU A 45 -16.23 4.51 18.70
N GLU A 46 -15.61 5.65 19.00
CA GLU A 46 -15.38 6.73 18.03
C GLU A 46 -14.46 6.30 16.89
N GLU A 47 -13.36 5.61 17.19
CA GLU A 47 -12.47 5.07 16.16
C GLU A 47 -13.12 3.96 15.33
N LYS A 48 -14.06 3.20 15.91
CA LYS A 48 -14.86 2.20 15.18
C LYS A 48 -15.88 2.84 14.25
N ALA A 49 -16.40 4.02 14.59
CA ALA A 49 -17.35 4.73 13.74
C ALA A 49 -16.71 5.28 12.45
N LYS A 50 -15.38 5.50 12.44
CA LYS A 50 -14.66 5.98 11.27
C LYS A 50 -14.73 4.99 10.09
N PRO A 51 -14.81 5.44 8.83
CA PRO A 51 -14.97 4.55 7.68
C PRO A 51 -13.64 4.02 7.11
N VAL A 52 -12.49 4.49 7.59
CA VAL A 52 -11.15 4.04 7.15
C VAL A 52 -10.38 3.45 8.32
N ARG A 53 -9.72 2.32 8.09
CA ARG A 53 -8.81 1.65 9.03
C ARG A 53 -7.39 1.71 8.51
N VAL A 54 -6.46 2.09 9.37
CA VAL A 54 -5.02 2.08 9.05
C VAL A 54 -4.27 1.16 10.00
N GLN A 55 -3.41 0.33 9.42
CA GLN A 55 -2.48 -0.55 10.15
C GLN A 55 -1.06 -0.26 9.71
N TRP A 56 -0.16 -0.04 10.68
CA TRP A 56 1.27 0.12 10.44
C TRP A 56 1.95 -1.25 10.45
N ASP A 57 2.36 -1.71 9.29
CA ASP A 57 3.07 -2.97 9.07
C ASP A 57 4.58 -2.75 8.97
N PRO A 58 5.41 -3.69 9.46
CA PRO A 58 6.82 -3.71 9.14
C PRO A 58 7.02 -3.79 7.63
N GLU A 59 7.86 -2.92 7.07
CA GLU A 59 8.22 -3.01 5.66
C GLU A 59 9.39 -4.00 5.47
N ARG A 60 9.45 -4.58 4.28
CA ARG A 60 10.39 -5.61 3.89
C ARG A 60 11.05 -5.29 2.55
N SER A 61 12.36 -5.55 2.46
CA SER A 61 13.09 -5.53 1.20
C SER A 61 12.56 -6.63 0.26
N PRO A 62 12.89 -6.59 -1.03
CA PRO A 62 12.64 -7.73 -1.94
C PRO A 62 13.21 -9.06 -1.42
N ALA A 63 14.35 -9.01 -0.71
CA ALA A 63 14.99 -10.15 -0.05
C ALA A 63 14.38 -10.51 1.32
N LEU A 64 13.26 -9.87 1.70
CA LEU A 64 12.52 -10.06 2.95
C LEU A 64 13.24 -9.59 4.22
N ASP A 65 14.23 -8.72 4.11
CA ASP A 65 14.86 -8.06 5.24
C ASP A 65 13.97 -6.97 5.83
N ALA A 66 14.01 -6.77 7.15
CA ALA A 66 13.29 -5.67 7.79
C ALA A 66 13.89 -4.31 7.41
N LEU A 67 13.04 -3.40 6.94
CA LEU A 67 13.44 -2.03 6.62
C LEU A 67 13.20 -1.07 7.80
N PRO A 68 13.95 0.06 7.89
CA PRO A 68 13.85 0.99 9.02
C PRO A 68 12.58 1.83 9.01
N TYR A 69 11.77 1.73 7.94
CA TYR A 69 10.47 2.38 7.81
C TYR A 69 9.34 1.35 7.78
N ARG A 70 8.12 1.84 7.89
CA ARG A 70 6.90 1.04 7.93
C ARG A 70 5.97 1.42 6.79
N SER A 71 5.08 0.49 6.47
CA SER A 71 4.04 0.69 5.47
C SER A 71 2.67 0.71 6.11
N ILE A 72 1.75 1.44 5.50
CA ILE A 72 0.35 1.46 5.92
C ILE A 72 -0.48 0.50 5.07
N GLN A 73 -1.27 -0.33 5.73
CA GLN A 73 -2.39 -1.01 5.11
C GLN A 73 -3.67 -0.22 5.39
N ILE A 74 -4.40 0.11 4.33
CA ILE A 74 -5.62 0.92 4.39
C ILE A 74 -6.83 0.04 4.08
N GLY A 75 -7.70 -0.12 5.06
CA GLY A 75 -9.01 -0.75 4.91
C GLY A 75 -10.08 0.31 4.67
N ILE A 76 -10.78 0.23 3.55
CA ILE A 76 -11.84 1.15 3.13
C ILE A 76 -13.19 0.47 3.37
N SER A 77 -14.04 1.06 4.20
CA SER A 77 -15.38 0.52 4.46
C SER A 77 -16.37 0.83 3.33
N ALA A 78 -17.44 0.05 3.26
CA ALA A 78 -18.51 0.20 2.29
C ALA A 78 -19.16 1.60 2.26
N ALA A 79 -19.09 2.36 3.37
CA ALA A 79 -19.68 3.70 3.47
C ALA A 79 -19.03 4.72 2.52
N ILE A 80 -17.74 4.54 2.18
CA ILE A 80 -16.99 5.45 1.31
C ILE A 80 -16.53 4.79 0.00
N SER A 81 -16.74 3.47 -0.15
CA SER A 81 -16.39 2.73 -1.36
C SER A 81 -16.98 3.33 -2.65
N PRO A 82 -18.25 3.78 -2.71
CA PRO A 82 -18.79 4.37 -3.93
C PRO A 82 -18.01 5.61 -4.37
N THR A 83 -17.78 6.56 -3.45
CA THR A 83 -16.98 7.76 -3.73
C THR A 83 -15.56 7.39 -4.14
N TRP A 84 -14.93 6.46 -3.43
CA TRP A 84 -13.58 6.01 -3.74
C TRP A 84 -13.47 5.44 -5.16
N ILE A 85 -14.39 4.55 -5.54
CA ILE A 85 -14.39 3.86 -6.83
C ILE A 85 -14.76 4.80 -7.97
N GLU A 86 -15.83 5.58 -7.81
CA GLU A 86 -16.43 6.36 -8.90
C GLU A 86 -15.76 7.72 -9.11
N GLN A 87 -15.22 8.31 -8.04
CA GLN A 87 -14.77 9.71 -8.07
C GLN A 87 -13.26 9.87 -7.85
N TRP A 88 -12.64 9.00 -7.06
CA TRP A 88 -11.26 9.21 -6.63
C TRP A 88 -10.21 8.41 -7.41
N ILE A 89 -10.58 7.26 -7.98
CA ILE A 89 -9.70 6.48 -8.83
C ILE A 89 -9.60 7.13 -10.22
N VAL A 90 -8.39 7.55 -10.57
CA VAL A 90 -8.06 8.16 -11.87
C VAL A 90 -7.82 7.09 -12.93
N SER A 91 -7.14 6.00 -12.56
CA SER A 91 -6.88 4.88 -13.45
C SER A 91 -6.60 3.60 -12.67
N ILE A 92 -6.89 2.47 -13.30
CA ILE A 92 -6.57 1.13 -12.81
C ILE A 92 -5.72 0.46 -13.88
N GLU A 93 -4.58 -0.07 -13.50
CA GLU A 93 -3.67 -0.81 -14.37
C GLU A 93 -3.44 -2.20 -13.81
N ASP A 94 -3.57 -3.23 -14.64
CA ASP A 94 -3.17 -4.59 -14.26
C ASP A 94 -1.65 -4.71 -14.39
N VAL A 95 -0.97 -4.80 -13.25
CA VAL A 95 0.49 -4.93 -13.13
C VAL A 95 0.90 -6.35 -12.71
N THR A 96 0.04 -7.33 -12.94
CA THR A 96 0.29 -8.74 -12.60
C THR A 96 1.55 -9.27 -13.27
N ALA A 97 1.74 -8.98 -14.55
CA ALA A 97 2.95 -9.38 -15.28
C ALA A 97 4.21 -8.79 -14.66
N THR A 98 4.18 -7.49 -14.31
CA THR A 98 5.29 -6.79 -13.63
C THR A 98 5.59 -7.40 -12.26
N ALA A 99 4.57 -7.77 -11.50
CA ALA A 99 4.74 -8.44 -10.21
C ALA A 99 5.39 -9.82 -10.36
N ARG A 100 4.97 -10.62 -11.35
CA ARG A 100 5.58 -11.92 -11.65
C ARG A 100 7.03 -11.78 -12.14
N ALA A 101 7.31 -10.78 -12.97
CA ALA A 101 8.67 -10.48 -13.42
C ALA A 101 9.58 -10.06 -12.25
N LEU A 102 9.06 -9.31 -11.30
CA LEU A 102 9.79 -8.98 -10.07
C LEU A 102 10.09 -10.23 -9.23
N LYS A 103 9.13 -11.16 -9.10
CA LYS A 103 9.38 -12.44 -8.42
C LYS A 103 10.50 -13.22 -9.10
N ALA A 104 10.48 -13.32 -10.43
CA ALA A 104 11.53 -13.99 -11.18
C ALA A 104 12.91 -13.35 -10.95
N ALA A 105 12.99 -12.01 -10.94
CA ALA A 105 14.24 -11.30 -10.68
C ALA A 105 14.79 -11.55 -9.26
N ILE A 106 13.90 -11.68 -8.27
CA ILE A 106 14.28 -12.01 -6.89
C ILE A 106 14.76 -13.47 -6.78
N ASP A 107 14.16 -14.38 -7.55
CA ASP A 107 14.51 -15.81 -7.52
C ASP A 107 15.79 -16.15 -8.29
N ASP A 108 16.23 -15.28 -9.20
CA ASP A 108 17.41 -15.46 -10.05
C ASP A 108 18.75 -15.27 -9.30
N ASP A 109 18.71 -15.15 -7.96
CA ASP A 109 19.86 -14.99 -7.04
C ASP A 109 20.90 -13.95 -7.48
N SER A 110 20.45 -12.98 -8.26
CA SER A 110 21.24 -11.87 -8.75
C SER A 110 21.23 -10.75 -7.71
N GLU A 111 22.39 -10.12 -7.48
CA GLU A 111 22.51 -8.96 -6.59
C GLU A 111 21.87 -7.71 -7.23
N TRP A 112 20.54 -7.65 -7.26
CA TRP A 112 19.79 -6.49 -7.74
C TRP A 112 19.74 -5.40 -6.66
N THR A 113 20.13 -4.18 -7.00
CA THR A 113 19.82 -3.03 -6.16
C THR A 113 18.39 -2.55 -6.39
N LEU A 114 17.84 -1.78 -5.45
CA LEU A 114 16.54 -1.12 -5.65
C LEU A 114 16.56 -0.22 -6.90
N GLY A 115 17.68 0.45 -7.18
CA GLY A 115 17.86 1.30 -8.35
C GLY A 115 17.74 0.51 -9.67
N ASP A 116 18.31 -0.70 -9.73
CA ASP A 116 18.20 -1.56 -10.91
C ASP A 116 16.76 -2.00 -11.17
N LEU A 117 16.02 -2.33 -10.09
CA LEU A 117 14.62 -2.71 -10.18
C LEU A 117 13.73 -1.55 -10.66
N VAL A 118 14.04 -0.32 -10.25
CA VAL A 118 13.36 0.90 -10.73
C VAL A 118 13.66 1.14 -12.21
N LEU A 119 14.93 1.06 -12.63
CA LEU A 119 15.33 1.24 -14.04
C LEU A 119 14.67 0.23 -14.98
N ARG A 120 14.38 -0.98 -14.47
CA ARG A 120 13.67 -2.05 -15.20
C ARG A 120 12.15 -1.91 -15.14
N GLY A 121 11.61 -0.95 -14.40
CA GLY A 121 10.17 -0.76 -14.23
C GLY A 121 9.47 -1.85 -13.40
N LEU A 122 10.23 -2.65 -12.63
CA LEU A 122 9.67 -3.74 -11.82
C LEU A 122 9.07 -3.22 -10.50
N VAL A 123 9.61 -2.11 -10.01
CA VAL A 123 9.12 -1.34 -8.87
C VAL A 123 9.01 0.14 -9.26
N PRO A 124 8.04 0.88 -8.71
CA PRO A 124 7.94 2.31 -8.95
C PRO A 124 9.10 3.06 -8.29
N LEU A 125 9.44 4.22 -8.84
CA LEU A 125 10.27 5.19 -8.11
C LEU A 125 9.44 5.77 -6.96
N GLU A 126 9.86 5.48 -5.73
CA GLU A 126 9.24 6.06 -4.54
C GLU A 126 9.75 7.49 -4.33
N LEU A 127 8.83 8.44 -4.26
CA LEU A 127 9.10 9.84 -3.98
C LEU A 127 8.54 10.18 -2.60
N GLU A 128 9.27 10.98 -1.85
CA GLU A 128 8.78 11.47 -0.57
C GLU A 128 7.51 12.30 -0.77
N TYR A 129 6.50 11.99 0.03
CA TYR A 129 5.23 12.70 0.02
C TYR A 129 4.97 13.29 1.40
N GLU A 130 5.17 14.60 1.50
CA GLU A 130 4.92 15.34 2.74
C GLU A 130 3.42 15.40 3.04
N ILE A 131 3.08 15.10 4.29
CA ILE A 131 1.72 15.21 4.82
C ILE A 131 1.66 16.27 5.92
N THR A 132 0.47 16.82 6.14
CA THR A 132 0.22 17.85 7.16
C THR A 132 0.39 17.28 8.57
N GLU A 133 0.67 18.15 9.56
CA GLU A 133 0.75 17.76 10.97
C GLU A 133 -0.55 17.12 11.49
N GLU A 134 -1.70 17.56 10.96
CA GLU A 134 -3.00 16.95 11.25
C GLU A 134 -3.04 15.48 10.81
N LEU A 135 -2.59 15.18 9.59
CA LEU A 135 -2.53 13.80 9.09
C LEU A 135 -1.50 12.96 9.85
N LYS A 136 -0.34 13.53 10.21
CA LYS A 136 0.64 12.86 11.07
C LYS A 136 0.02 12.45 12.41
N THR A 137 -0.77 13.36 13.01
CA THR A 137 -1.50 13.10 14.25
C THR A 137 -2.53 11.99 14.08
N ILE A 138 -3.35 12.05 13.02
CA ILE A 138 -4.36 11.01 12.71
C ILE A 138 -3.70 9.64 12.52
N LEU A 139 -2.57 9.61 11.81
CA LEU A 139 -1.81 8.40 11.52
C LEU A 139 -0.91 7.94 12.68
N LYS A 140 -0.91 8.66 13.80
CA LYS A 140 -0.07 8.34 14.96
C LYS A 140 1.41 8.19 14.56
N MET A 141 1.88 9.05 13.65
CA MET A 141 3.29 9.14 13.28
C MET A 141 4.05 9.83 14.42
N ILE A 142 4.97 9.10 15.05
CA ILE A 142 5.80 9.56 16.17
C ILE A 142 7.15 10.03 15.62
#